data_AF-A0A843S4J3-F1
#
_entry.id   AF-A0A843S4J3-F1
#
_cell.length_a   1.000
_cell.length_b   1.000
_cell.length_c   1.000
_cell.angle_alpha   90.00
_cell.angle_beta   90.00
_cell.angle_gamma   90.00
#
_symmetry.space_group_name_H-M   'P 1'
#
loop_
_entity.id
_entity.type
_entity.pdbx_description
1 polymer ?
#
loop_
_entity_poly.entity_id
_entity_poly.type
_entity_poly.pdbx_seq_one_letter_code
_entity_poly.pdbx_strand_id
1 'polypeptide(L)'
;MTGQFGLAFACLILGNVNQPVDPQRPDPVLDLRTHVERLTGPEPIDCGQHRLTPAGRSLVPADEEALQRSLSCATDAANARRPFWTFKQNQGIDSWIAQGLLGTEEGTVYRFSFDSAPCGGPGCPSRFLVEPCESPAVSSGPSHVGAEFNCNRS
;
A
#
# COMPACT_ATOMS: atom_id res chain seq x y z
N MET A 1 70.15 2.82 16.89
CA MET A 1 69.97 1.35 16.95
C MET A 1 68.94 1.04 18.03
N THR A 2 68.19 -0.06 17.88
CA THR A 2 66.96 -0.49 18.60
C THR A 2 65.72 0.36 18.34
N GLY A 3 64.57 -0.16 17.92
CA GLY A 3 64.17 -1.54 17.63
C GLY A 3 62.65 -1.55 17.40
N GLN A 4 62.22 -2.14 16.29
CA GLN A 4 60.84 -2.23 15.83
C GLN A 4 60.19 -3.49 16.41
N PHE A 5 59.08 -3.34 17.14
CA PHE A 5 58.18 -4.44 17.49
C PHE A 5 56.74 -3.97 17.30
N GLY A 6 56.02 -4.64 16.41
CA GLY A 6 54.60 -4.47 16.21
C GLY A 6 53.79 -5.24 17.25
N LEU A 7 52.53 -4.83 17.43
CA LEU A 7 51.44 -5.65 17.90
C LEU A 7 50.15 -5.07 17.29
N ALA A 8 49.55 -5.86 16.38
CA ALA A 8 48.20 -5.69 15.88
C ALA A 8 47.20 -6.22 16.92
N PHE A 9 46.01 -5.60 17.03
CA PHE A 9 44.71 -6.09 17.56
C PHE A 9 43.90 -4.82 17.88
N ALA A 10 42.61 -4.65 17.59
CA ALA A 10 41.62 -5.39 16.86
C ALA A 10 40.56 -4.36 16.43
N CYS A 11 40.02 -4.53 15.23
CA CYS A 11 38.90 -3.76 14.71
C CYS A 11 37.63 -4.17 15.46
N LEU A 12 36.96 -3.24 16.15
CA LEU A 12 35.57 -3.39 16.58
C LEU A 12 34.77 -2.23 15.99
N ILE A 13 34.25 -2.46 14.80
CA ILE A 13 33.26 -1.60 14.15
C ILE A 13 31.97 -1.73 14.97
N LEU A 14 31.62 -0.65 15.68
CA LEU A 14 30.25 -0.44 16.14
C LEU A 14 29.38 -0.32 14.89
N GLY A 15 28.54 -1.33 14.68
CA GLY A 15 27.68 -1.49 13.51
C GLY A 15 26.84 -0.26 13.24
N ASN A 16 27.27 0.51 12.24
CA ASN A 16 26.45 1.51 11.59
C ASN A 16 25.51 0.75 10.66
N VAL A 17 24.22 0.64 11.03
CA VAL A 17 23.19 -0.06 10.24
C VAL A 17 22.82 0.81 9.04
N ASN A 18 23.78 1.01 8.12
CA ASN A 18 23.53 1.47 6.77
C ASN A 18 23.35 0.22 5.90
N GLN A 19 22.18 -0.41 5.97
CA GLN A 19 21.77 -1.26 4.86
C GLN A 19 21.54 -0.35 3.65
N PRO A 20 22.19 -0.61 2.49
CA PRO A 20 21.92 0.16 1.29
C PRO A 20 20.45 -0.06 0.90
N VAL A 21 19.67 1.02 0.89
CA VAL A 21 18.36 1.04 0.24
C VAL A 21 18.63 0.79 -1.24
N ASP A 22 18.11 -0.32 -1.78
CA ASP A 22 18.22 -0.63 -3.20
C ASP A 22 17.62 0.54 -4.01
N PRO A 23 18.43 1.29 -4.80
CA PRO A 23 17.96 2.47 -5.51
C PRO A 23 16.96 2.17 -6.63
N GLN A 24 16.67 0.90 -6.92
CA GLN A 24 15.93 0.50 -8.12
C GLN A 24 14.46 0.09 -7.90
N ARG A 25 13.97 -0.09 -6.67
CA ARG A 25 12.53 -0.41 -6.45
C ARG A 25 11.73 0.89 -6.27
N PRO A 26 10.80 1.23 -7.18
CA PRO A 26 9.95 2.40 -7.02
C PRO A 26 9.14 2.32 -5.72
N ASP A 27 8.86 3.46 -5.08
CA ASP A 27 7.93 3.51 -3.95
C ASP A 27 6.58 2.93 -4.42
N PRO A 28 6.13 1.78 -3.87
CA PRO A 28 4.93 1.11 -4.35
C PRO A 28 3.67 1.97 -4.18
N VAL A 29 3.66 2.93 -3.24
CA VAL A 29 2.53 3.84 -3.08
C VAL A 29 2.53 4.91 -4.16
N LEU A 30 3.70 5.38 -4.58
CA LEU A 30 3.81 6.31 -5.72
C LEU A 30 3.40 5.64 -7.03
N ASP A 31 3.81 4.39 -7.24
CA ASP A 31 3.37 3.59 -8.40
C ASP A 31 1.86 3.39 -8.37
N LEU A 32 1.29 2.92 -7.24
CA LEU A 32 -0.17 2.81 -7.08
C LEU A 32 -0.88 4.14 -7.39
N ARG A 33 -0.39 5.25 -6.85
CA ARG A 33 -0.97 6.58 -7.10
C ARG A 33 -0.95 6.93 -8.60
N THR A 34 0.12 6.57 -9.31
CA THR A 34 0.20 6.76 -10.76
C THR A 34 -0.89 5.97 -11.50
N HIS A 35 -1.18 4.73 -11.08
CA HIS A 35 -2.29 3.96 -11.64
C HIS A 35 -3.65 4.61 -11.36
N VAL A 36 -3.87 5.09 -10.14
CA VAL A 36 -5.11 5.77 -9.72
C VAL A 36 -5.32 7.06 -10.51
N GLU A 37 -4.31 7.92 -10.63
CA GLU A 37 -4.42 9.21 -11.33
C GLU A 37 -4.67 9.05 -12.84
N ARG A 38 -4.26 7.93 -13.46
CA ARG A 38 -4.61 7.63 -14.85
C ARG A 38 -6.11 7.40 -15.08
N LEU A 39 -6.85 6.98 -14.06
CA LEU A 39 -8.30 6.76 -14.14
C LEU A 39 -9.10 7.92 -13.58
N THR A 40 -8.59 8.55 -12.52
CA THR A 40 -9.31 9.55 -11.73
C THR A 40 -8.98 10.99 -12.15
N GLY A 41 -7.93 11.18 -12.95
CA GLY A 41 -7.33 12.48 -13.17
C GLY A 41 -6.33 12.85 -12.05
N PRO A 42 -5.69 14.02 -12.14
CA PRO A 42 -4.75 14.47 -11.14
C PRO A 42 -5.45 14.80 -9.81
N GLU A 43 -4.73 14.61 -8.70
CA GLU A 43 -5.14 15.04 -7.35
C GLU A 43 -6.54 14.56 -6.89
N PRO A 44 -6.87 13.25 -7.02
CA PRO A 44 -8.09 12.73 -6.42
C PRO A 44 -8.06 12.92 -4.90
N ILE A 45 -9.24 13.11 -4.30
CA ILE A 45 -9.40 13.18 -2.84
C ILE A 45 -8.84 11.91 -2.22
N ASP A 46 -7.91 12.06 -1.27
CA ASP A 46 -7.44 10.96 -0.45
C ASP A 46 -8.43 10.72 0.69
N CYS A 47 -9.20 9.65 0.58
CA CYS A 47 -10.16 9.22 1.60
C CYS A 47 -9.55 8.28 2.65
N GLY A 48 -8.25 8.00 2.57
CA GLY A 48 -7.50 7.26 3.58
C GLY A 48 -6.54 6.23 2.98
N GLN A 49 -5.35 6.17 3.57
CA GLN A 49 -4.29 5.22 3.22
C GLN A 49 -3.96 4.32 4.42
N HIS A 50 -4.44 3.08 4.36
CA HIS A 50 -4.37 2.14 5.48
C HIS A 50 -3.20 1.19 5.32
N ARG A 51 -2.01 1.63 5.76
CA ARG A 51 -0.79 0.80 5.72
C ARG A 51 -0.76 -0.22 6.86
N LEU A 52 -0.02 -1.31 6.68
CA LEU A 52 0.25 -2.26 7.76
C LEU A 52 1.06 -1.56 8.86
N THR A 53 0.62 -1.70 10.11
CA THR A 53 1.30 -1.09 11.26
C THR A 53 2.05 -2.15 12.06
N PRO A 54 3.28 -1.86 12.56
CA PRO A 54 3.97 -2.79 13.45
C PRO A 54 3.29 -2.87 14.83
N ALA A 55 3.00 -4.09 15.30
CA ALA A 55 2.60 -4.37 16.67
C ALA A 55 3.46 -5.52 17.23
N GLY A 56 4.55 -5.15 17.91
CA GLY A 56 5.54 -6.13 18.38
C GLY A 56 6.23 -6.83 17.21
N ARG A 57 6.03 -8.15 17.09
CA ARG A 57 6.61 -8.98 16.00
C ARG A 57 5.64 -9.20 14.83
N SER A 58 4.46 -8.60 14.88
CA SER A 58 3.41 -8.80 13.88
C SER A 58 3.09 -7.50 13.16
N LEU A 59 2.61 -7.62 11.93
CA LEU A 59 1.99 -6.53 11.19
C LEU A 59 0.48 -6.61 11.39
N VAL A 60 -0.14 -5.48 11.72
CA VAL A 60 -1.57 -5.38 11.99
C VAL A 60 -2.23 -4.61 10.85
N PRO A 61 -3.27 -5.18 10.20
CA PRO A 61 -4.07 -4.47 9.21
C PRO A 61 -4.94 -3.40 9.87
N ALA A 62 -5.46 -2.47 9.06
CA ALA A 62 -6.43 -1.50 9.57
C ALA A 62 -7.69 -2.19 10.09
N ASP A 63 -8.25 -1.60 11.15
CA ASP A 63 -9.51 -2.05 11.71
C ASP A 63 -10.71 -1.69 10.82
N GLU A 64 -11.83 -2.34 11.09
CA GLU A 64 -13.06 -2.16 10.33
C GLU A 64 -13.59 -0.73 10.40
N GLU A 65 -13.46 -0.09 11.56
CA GLU A 65 -13.95 1.27 11.78
C GLU A 65 -13.20 2.30 10.91
N ALA A 66 -11.88 2.14 10.77
CA ALA A 66 -11.06 2.97 9.89
C ALA A 66 -11.46 2.82 8.42
N LEU A 67 -11.73 1.60 7.98
CA LEU A 67 -12.20 1.35 6.61
C LEU A 67 -13.61 1.91 6.40
N GLN A 68 -14.50 1.81 7.40
CA GLN A 68 -15.84 2.40 7.33
C GLN A 68 -15.79 3.93 7.21
N ARG A 69 -14.89 4.60 7.94
CA ARG A 69 -14.67 6.06 7.80
C ARG A 69 -14.21 6.43 6.38
N SER A 70 -13.28 5.66 5.82
CA SER A 70 -12.83 5.86 4.43
C SER A 70 -13.93 5.58 3.41
N LEU A 71 -14.76 4.56 3.64
CA LEU A 71 -15.93 4.28 2.79
C LEU A 71 -16.93 5.45 2.83
N SER A 72 -17.17 6.06 3.99
CA SER A 72 -18.02 7.25 4.10
C SER A 72 -17.49 8.39 3.25
N CYS A 73 -16.20 8.72 3.37
CA CYS A 73 -15.55 9.74 2.53
C CYS A 73 -15.67 9.42 1.04
N ALA A 74 -15.39 8.17 0.65
CA ALA A 74 -15.49 7.71 -0.74
C ALA A 74 -16.91 7.87 -1.29
N THR A 75 -17.92 7.52 -0.48
CA THR A 75 -19.34 7.65 -0.85
C THR A 75 -19.74 9.10 -1.01
N ASP A 76 -19.32 9.98 -0.10
CA ASP A 76 -19.60 11.42 -0.18
C ASP A 76 -18.93 12.05 -1.42
N ALA A 77 -17.68 11.67 -1.71
CA ALA A 77 -16.96 12.12 -2.89
C ALA A 77 -17.63 11.63 -4.20
N ALA A 78 -18.04 10.36 -4.26
CA ALA A 78 -18.76 9.80 -5.39
C ALA A 78 -20.08 10.54 -5.65
N ASN A 79 -20.87 10.79 -4.61
CA ASN A 79 -22.13 11.53 -4.69
C ASN A 79 -21.93 12.97 -5.16
N ALA A 80 -20.81 13.59 -4.79
CA ALA A 80 -20.40 14.91 -5.24
C ALA A 80 -19.72 14.92 -6.62
N ARG A 81 -19.56 13.75 -7.27
CA ARG A 81 -18.80 13.56 -8.53
C ARG A 81 -17.38 14.13 -8.45
N ARG A 82 -16.74 13.96 -7.29
CA ARG A 82 -15.36 14.35 -7.07
C ARG A 82 -14.49 13.09 -7.11
N PRO A 83 -13.42 13.07 -7.93
CA PRO A 83 -12.52 11.93 -7.94
C PRO A 83 -11.93 11.68 -6.57
N PHE A 84 -11.81 10.41 -6.21
CA PHE A 84 -11.28 10.01 -4.92
C PHE A 84 -10.54 8.69 -5.03
N TRP A 85 -9.78 8.38 -3.99
CA TRP A 85 -9.22 7.07 -3.77
C TRP A 85 -9.03 6.79 -2.29
N THR A 86 -9.00 5.51 -1.96
CA THR A 86 -8.59 5.00 -0.66
C THR A 86 -8.00 3.61 -0.84
N PHE A 87 -7.07 3.21 0.00
CA PHE A 87 -6.53 1.85 -0.05
C PHE A 87 -6.24 1.29 1.33
N LYS A 88 -6.20 -0.04 1.38
CA LYS A 88 -5.63 -0.85 2.45
C LYS A 88 -4.48 -1.67 1.90
N GLN A 89 -3.36 -1.65 2.61
CA GLN A 89 -2.23 -2.53 2.36
C GLN A 89 -2.55 -3.93 2.90
N ASN A 90 -2.31 -4.94 2.08
CA ASN A 90 -2.34 -6.35 2.46
C ASN A 90 -0.92 -6.86 2.69
N GLN A 91 -0.80 -7.90 3.52
CA GLN A 91 0.48 -8.59 3.69
C GLN A 91 0.80 -9.38 2.41
N GLY A 92 1.89 -9.01 1.74
CA GLY A 92 2.53 -9.81 0.71
C GLY A 92 3.84 -10.40 1.22
N ILE A 93 4.30 -11.49 0.60
CA ILE A 93 5.57 -12.14 0.96
C ILE A 93 6.72 -11.37 0.30
N ASP A 94 6.66 -11.22 -1.02
CA ASP A 94 7.73 -10.64 -1.85
C ASP A 94 7.32 -9.31 -2.52
N SER A 95 6.03 -8.95 -2.41
CA SER A 95 5.46 -7.76 -3.00
C SER A 95 4.67 -6.92 -2.00
N TRP A 96 4.64 -5.63 -2.28
CA TRP A 96 3.66 -4.73 -1.70
C TRP A 96 2.34 -4.90 -2.43
N ILE A 97 1.28 -5.24 -1.68
CA ILE A 97 -0.06 -5.51 -2.20
C ILE A 97 -1.02 -4.51 -1.55
N ALA A 98 -1.96 -3.99 -2.32
CA ALA A 98 -3.06 -3.20 -1.80
C ALA A 98 -4.37 -3.51 -2.52
N GLN A 99 -5.47 -3.20 -1.86
CA GLN A 99 -6.79 -3.12 -2.47
C GLN A 99 -7.47 -1.84 -1.99
N GLY A 100 -8.46 -1.38 -2.73
CA GLY A 100 -9.10 -0.11 -2.40
C GLY A 100 -10.28 0.22 -3.28
N LEU A 101 -10.75 1.44 -3.10
CA LEU A 101 -11.78 2.05 -3.93
C LEU A 101 -11.20 3.29 -4.61
N LEU A 102 -11.66 3.55 -5.82
CA LEU A 102 -11.46 4.83 -6.49
C LEU A 102 -12.76 5.24 -7.18
N GLY A 103 -12.93 6.54 -7.38
CA GLY A 103 -14.05 7.08 -8.13
C GLY A 103 -13.59 8.13 -9.15
N THR A 104 -14.31 8.21 -10.25
CA THR A 104 -14.02 9.14 -11.36
C THR A 104 -14.96 10.35 -11.33
N GLU A 105 -14.72 11.35 -12.18
CA GLU A 105 -15.59 12.54 -12.30
C GLU A 105 -17.01 12.20 -12.78
N GLU A 106 -17.21 11.05 -13.42
CA GLU A 106 -18.54 10.56 -13.80
C GLU A 106 -19.35 10.05 -12.58
N GLY A 107 -18.70 9.87 -11.43
CA GLY A 107 -19.29 9.28 -10.22
C GLY A 107 -19.26 7.76 -10.22
N THR A 108 -18.59 7.12 -11.18
CA THR A 108 -18.43 5.66 -11.19
C THR A 108 -17.40 5.26 -10.13
N VAL A 109 -17.78 4.34 -9.25
CA VAL A 109 -16.89 3.76 -8.24
C VAL A 109 -16.34 2.44 -8.75
N TYR A 110 -15.04 2.23 -8.56
CA TYR A 110 -14.34 0.99 -8.87
C TYR A 110 -13.70 0.43 -7.61
N ARG A 111 -13.70 -0.90 -7.49
CA ARG A 111 -12.77 -1.60 -6.62
C ARG A 111 -11.50 -1.89 -7.41
N PHE A 112 -10.35 -1.78 -6.75
CA PHE A 112 -9.08 -2.13 -7.35
C PHE A 112 -8.27 -3.09 -6.47
N SER A 113 -7.37 -3.81 -7.12
CA SER A 113 -6.25 -4.50 -6.48
C SER A 113 -4.94 -4.12 -7.17
N PHE A 114 -3.89 -4.02 -6.38
CA PHE A 114 -2.55 -3.65 -6.82
C PHE A 114 -1.53 -4.61 -6.24
N ASP A 115 -0.59 -5.03 -7.07
CA ASP A 115 0.54 -5.86 -6.71
C ASP A 115 1.80 -5.27 -7.36
N SER A 116 2.74 -4.81 -6.55
CA SER A 116 3.97 -4.16 -7.03
C SER A 116 4.92 -5.12 -7.77
N ALA A 117 4.80 -6.43 -7.58
CA ALA A 117 5.69 -7.43 -8.20
C ALA A 117 5.04 -8.83 -8.24
N PRO A 118 3.95 -9.02 -9.01
CA PRO A 118 3.16 -10.28 -9.03
C PRO A 118 3.94 -11.52 -9.48
N CYS A 119 5.08 -11.33 -10.15
CA CYS A 119 5.99 -12.37 -10.61
C CYS A 119 7.24 -12.55 -9.74
N GLY A 120 7.38 -11.83 -8.63
CA GLY A 120 8.33 -12.14 -7.55
C GLY A 120 9.80 -11.84 -7.83
N GLY A 121 10.14 -10.62 -8.25
CA GLY A 121 11.56 -10.23 -8.37
C GLY A 121 11.83 -8.89 -9.05
N PRO A 122 13.12 -8.51 -9.18
CA PRO A 122 13.55 -7.34 -9.93
C PRO A 122 13.06 -7.37 -11.38
N GLY A 123 12.63 -6.22 -11.90
CA GLY A 123 12.11 -6.11 -13.28
C GLY A 123 10.69 -6.65 -13.46
N CYS A 124 10.04 -7.15 -12.40
CA CYS A 124 8.64 -7.53 -12.45
C CYS A 124 7.75 -6.27 -12.50
N PRO A 125 6.95 -6.06 -13.58
CA PRO A 125 6.06 -4.91 -13.64
C PRO A 125 4.93 -5.05 -12.63
N SER A 126 4.48 -3.92 -12.08
CA SER A 126 3.30 -3.92 -11.22
C SER A 126 2.04 -4.30 -11.99
N ARG A 127 1.07 -4.85 -11.28
CA ARG A 127 -0.25 -5.20 -11.79
C ARG A 127 -1.30 -4.40 -11.04
N PHE A 128 -2.16 -3.75 -11.80
CA PHE A 128 -3.31 -2.99 -11.30
C PHE A 128 -4.57 -3.50 -11.99
N LEU A 129 -5.50 -4.05 -11.20
CA LEU A 129 -6.77 -4.57 -11.69
C LEU A 129 -7.89 -3.71 -11.12
N VAL A 130 -8.87 -3.36 -11.96
CA VAL A 130 -10.03 -2.55 -11.59
C VAL A 130 -11.31 -3.22 -12.06
N GLU A 131 -12.35 -3.13 -11.25
CA GLU A 131 -13.68 -3.60 -11.56
C GLU A 131 -14.75 -2.62 -11.05
N PRO A 132 -15.85 -2.39 -11.80
CA PRO A 132 -16.95 -1.55 -11.32
C PRO A 132 -17.53 -2.04 -9.99
N CYS A 133 -17.91 -1.11 -9.13
CA CYS A 133 -18.40 -1.36 -7.78
C CYS A 133 -19.63 -0.50 -7.49
N GLU A 134 -20.81 -0.97 -7.87
CA GLU A 134 -22.06 -0.20 -7.72
C GLU A 134 -22.48 0.00 -6.26
N SER A 135 -22.16 -0.97 -5.41
CA SER A 135 -22.49 -0.95 -3.98
C SER A 135 -21.24 -1.24 -3.14
N PRO A 136 -20.36 -0.23 -2.94
CA PRO A 136 -19.16 -0.39 -2.13
C PRO A 136 -19.53 -0.63 -0.67
N ALA A 137 -18.84 -1.56 -0.04
CA ALA A 137 -19.06 -1.97 1.34
C ALA A 137 -17.74 -2.29 2.05
N VAL A 138 -17.79 -2.33 3.38
CA VAL A 138 -16.71 -2.92 4.19
C VAL A 138 -17.21 -4.26 4.73
N SER A 139 -16.40 -5.30 4.58
CA SER A 139 -16.68 -6.62 5.16
C SER A 139 -15.55 -7.04 6.08
N SER A 140 -15.88 -7.61 7.23
CA SER A 140 -14.87 -8.23 8.11
C SER A 140 -14.20 -9.40 7.39
N GLY A 141 -12.87 -9.42 7.34
CA GLY A 141 -12.08 -10.54 6.82
C GLY A 141 -11.52 -11.43 7.93
N PRO A 142 -10.79 -12.51 7.57
CA PRO A 142 -10.05 -13.32 8.53
C PRO A 142 -9.09 -12.47 9.38
N SER A 143 -8.79 -12.89 10.61
CA SER A 143 -7.98 -12.09 11.56
C SER A 143 -6.59 -11.69 11.04
N HIS A 144 -6.00 -12.46 10.13
CA HIS A 144 -4.67 -12.16 9.53
C HIS A 144 -4.76 -11.23 8.31
N VAL A 145 -5.96 -11.03 7.75
CA VAL A 145 -6.21 -10.12 6.63
C VAL A 145 -6.85 -8.82 7.11
N GLY A 146 -7.71 -8.87 8.13
CA GLY A 146 -8.50 -7.73 8.61
C GLY A 146 -9.69 -7.41 7.70
N ALA A 147 -10.39 -6.31 7.98
CA ALA A 147 -11.54 -5.87 7.19
C ALA A 147 -11.14 -5.45 5.75
N GLU A 148 -12.06 -5.56 4.79
CA GLU A 148 -11.79 -5.34 3.37
C GLU A 148 -12.81 -4.43 2.71
N PHE A 149 -12.38 -3.68 1.69
CA PHE A 149 -13.30 -3.03 0.76
C PHE A 149 -13.87 -4.08 -0.22
N ASN A 150 -15.19 -4.13 -0.33
CA ASN A 150 -15.90 -5.10 -1.15
C ASN A 150 -17.00 -4.44 -1.97
N CYS A 151 -17.54 -5.18 -2.93
CA CYS A 151 -18.69 -4.77 -3.74
C CYS A 151 -19.81 -5.76 -3.49
N ASN A 152 -20.90 -5.29 -2.88
CA ASN A 152 -22.10 -6.10 -2.77
C ASN A 152 -22.70 -6.24 -4.17
N ARG A 153 -23.11 -7.46 -4.53
CA ARG A 153 -23.98 -7.65 -5.70
C ARG A 153 -25.38 -7.25 -5.27
N SER A 154 -25.90 -6.17 -5.84
CA SER A 154 -27.32 -5.78 -5.74
C SER A 154 -28.19 -6.76 -6.51
#